data_AF-A0ABD0QA11-F1
#
_entry.id   AF-A0ABD0QA11-F1
#
_cell.length_a   1.000
_cell.length_b   1.000
_cell.length_c   1.000
_cell.angle_alpha   90.00
_cell.angle_beta   90.00
_cell.angle_gamma   90.00
#
_symmetry.space_group_name_H-M   'P 1'
#
loop_
_entity.id
_entity.type
_entity.pdbx_description
1 polymer ?
#
loop_
_entity_poly.entity_id
_entity_poly.type
_entity_poly.pdbx_seq_one_letter_code
_entity_poly.pdbx_strand_id
1 'polypeptide(L)'
;LTRILKGRATMVQNRSVDWALGEYMALGSLLKEGIHVRLSGQDVERGTFSHRHHVLHDQHVDKRTCIPMNYIDSNQAPYTVCNSSLSEYGVLGFELGFAMASPNALVLWEAQFGDFHNTAQCIIDQFISPGQAKWVRQNGIVLLLPHGMEGMGPEHSSARPERFLQMCNDDPDVFPKITEDFAVRQLYDCNWIVVNCSTPANYFHVLRRQILLPFRKP
;
A
#
# COMPACT_ATOMS: atom_id res chain seq x y z
N LEU A 1 8.07 22.75 -1.95
CA LEU A 1 8.08 21.82 -0.79
C LEU A 1 7.79 22.52 0.55
N THR A 2 8.36 23.70 0.83
CA THR A 2 8.21 24.41 2.13
C THR A 2 6.77 24.56 2.62
N ARG A 3 5.81 24.87 1.73
CA ARG A 3 4.39 24.97 2.08
C ARG A 3 3.83 23.67 2.66
N ILE A 4 4.15 22.53 2.04
CA ILE A 4 3.63 21.21 2.42
C ILE A 4 4.23 20.78 3.75
N LEU A 5 5.55 20.94 3.93
CA LEU A 5 6.22 20.61 5.19
C LEU A 5 5.71 21.47 6.36
N LYS A 6 5.52 22.78 6.14
CA LYS A 6 4.88 23.66 7.13
C LYS A 6 3.45 23.21 7.45
N GLY A 7 2.66 22.87 6.43
CA GLY A 7 1.30 22.35 6.61
C GLY A 7 1.25 21.10 7.50
N ARG A 8 2.13 20.12 7.25
CA ARG A 8 2.26 18.92 8.09
C ARG A 8 2.67 19.25 9.52
N ALA A 9 3.60 20.17 9.73
CA ALA A 9 3.99 20.61 11.07
C ALA A 9 2.81 21.24 11.84
N THR A 10 2.03 22.09 11.17
CA THR A 10 0.81 22.68 11.74
C THR A 10 -0.24 21.61 12.09
N MET A 11 -0.45 20.63 11.22
CA MET A 11 -1.36 19.50 11.47
C MET A 11 -0.97 18.73 12.73
N VAL A 12 0.31 18.38 12.89
CA VAL A 12 0.82 17.70 14.09
C VAL A 12 0.60 18.54 15.35
N GLN A 13 0.90 19.85 15.30
CA GLN A 13 0.66 20.76 16.43
C GLN A 13 -0.82 20.82 16.81
N ASN A 14 -1.71 20.83 15.83
CA ASN A 14 -3.16 20.90 16.01
C ASN A 14 -3.81 19.54 16.27
N ARG A 15 -3.04 18.44 16.34
CA ARG A 15 -3.53 17.06 16.46
C ARG A 15 -4.55 16.69 15.38
N SER A 16 -4.37 17.23 14.18
CA SER A 16 -5.11 16.84 12.99
C SER A 16 -4.21 16.06 12.04
N VAL A 17 -4.80 15.18 11.24
CA VAL A 17 -4.06 14.30 10.33
C VAL A 17 -4.84 14.19 9.02
N ASP A 18 -4.16 14.44 7.91
CA ASP A 18 -4.67 14.17 6.55
C ASP A 18 -4.21 12.79 6.06
N TRP A 19 -4.61 12.41 4.84
CA TRP A 19 -4.31 11.08 4.30
C TRP A 19 -2.81 10.79 4.19
N ALA A 20 -2.04 11.77 3.69
CA ALA A 20 -0.60 11.62 3.48
C ALA A 20 0.16 11.57 4.81
N LEU A 21 -0.24 12.35 5.82
CA LEU A 21 0.35 12.29 7.14
C LEU A 21 -0.02 10.99 7.87
N GLY A 22 -1.25 10.49 7.69
CA GLY A 22 -1.67 9.18 8.20
C GLY A 22 -0.84 8.03 7.63
N GLU A 23 -0.61 8.05 6.31
CA GLU A 23 0.33 7.13 5.65
C GLU A 23 1.74 7.25 6.25
N TYR A 24 2.27 8.48 6.33
CA TYR A 24 3.61 8.75 6.83
C TYR A 24 3.82 8.20 8.26
N MET A 25 2.81 8.36 9.12
CA MET A 25 2.83 7.82 10.49
C MET A 25 2.76 6.29 10.50
N ALA A 26 1.98 5.67 9.61
CA ALA A 26 1.87 4.21 9.53
C ALA A 26 3.21 3.58 9.12
N LEU A 27 3.80 4.08 8.03
CA LEU A 27 5.09 3.59 7.55
C LEU A 27 6.20 3.89 8.57
N GLY A 28 6.25 5.12 9.09
CA GLY A 28 7.26 5.54 10.07
C GLY A 28 7.23 4.74 11.37
N SER A 29 6.05 4.39 11.87
CA SER A 29 5.92 3.57 13.07
C SER A 29 6.40 2.13 12.86
N LEU A 30 6.12 1.52 11.71
CA LEU A 30 6.64 0.19 11.34
C LEU A 30 8.18 0.21 11.21
N LEU A 31 8.73 1.24 10.57
CA LEU A 31 10.18 1.41 10.44
C LEU A 31 10.86 1.48 11.80
N LYS A 32 10.28 2.22 12.75
CA LYS A 32 10.77 2.30 14.13
C LYS A 32 10.65 0.97 14.89
N GLU A 33 9.68 0.14 14.53
CA GLU A 33 9.52 -1.23 15.06
C GLU A 33 10.47 -2.25 14.37
N GLY A 34 11.38 -1.80 13.50
CA GLY A 34 12.34 -2.68 12.82
C GLY A 34 11.76 -3.40 11.59
N ILE A 35 10.62 -2.93 11.06
CA ILE A 35 9.96 -3.50 9.89
C ILE A 35 10.37 -2.72 8.64
N HIS A 36 10.97 -3.41 7.66
CA HIS A 36 11.27 -2.83 6.35
C HIS A 36 9.97 -2.46 5.63
N VAL A 37 9.91 -1.23 5.12
CA VAL A 37 8.83 -0.77 4.25
C VAL A 37 9.38 -0.53 2.84
N ARG A 38 8.72 -1.11 1.84
CA ARG A 38 9.01 -0.93 0.42
C ARG A 38 7.77 -0.40 -0.30
N LEU A 39 7.89 0.76 -0.95
CA LEU A 39 6.84 1.37 -1.79
C LEU A 39 7.35 1.52 -3.23
N SER A 40 6.64 0.94 -4.17
CA SER A 40 7.00 0.90 -5.60
C SER A 40 5.82 1.27 -6.48
N GLY A 41 6.08 1.96 -7.57
CA GLY A 41 5.06 2.38 -8.53
C GLY A 41 5.48 3.64 -9.28
N GLN A 42 4.65 4.09 -10.22
CA GLN A 42 4.96 5.28 -11.02
C GLN A 42 4.77 6.54 -10.17
N ASP A 43 5.78 7.41 -10.14
CA ASP A 43 5.78 8.69 -9.42
C ASP A 43 5.47 8.62 -7.91
N VAL A 44 5.58 7.43 -7.29
CA VAL A 44 5.24 7.21 -5.87
C VAL A 44 6.07 8.05 -4.91
N GLU A 45 7.28 8.45 -5.29
CA GLU A 45 8.15 9.29 -4.45
C GLU A 45 7.52 10.66 -4.14
N ARG A 46 6.87 11.27 -5.14
CA ARG A 46 6.10 12.50 -5.00
C ARG A 46 4.65 12.21 -4.66
N GLY A 47 4.12 11.11 -5.18
CA GLY A 47 2.71 10.80 -5.34
C GLY A 47 2.15 11.43 -6.61
N THR A 48 1.32 10.67 -7.34
CA THR A 48 0.57 11.14 -8.53
C THR A 48 -0.11 12.47 -8.24
N PHE A 49 -0.83 12.54 -7.12
CA PHE A 49 -1.60 13.70 -6.67
C PHE A 49 -0.76 14.73 -5.88
N SER A 50 0.57 14.60 -5.91
CA SER A 50 1.50 15.48 -5.19
C SER A 50 1.20 15.60 -3.67
N HIS A 51 0.66 14.54 -3.07
CA HIS A 51 0.29 14.50 -1.65
C HIS A 51 1.42 13.97 -0.77
N ARG A 52 2.32 13.12 -1.31
CA ARG A 52 3.21 12.26 -0.53
C ARG A 52 4.58 12.86 -0.25
N HIS A 53 5.33 13.28 -1.26
CA HIS A 53 6.67 13.89 -1.11
C HIS A 53 7.60 13.16 -0.12
N HIS A 54 7.76 11.84 -0.28
CA HIS A 54 8.70 11.05 0.54
C HIS A 54 10.15 11.23 0.11
N VAL A 55 10.39 11.67 -1.13
CA VAL A 55 11.70 12.08 -1.63
C VAL A 55 11.69 13.59 -1.87
N LEU A 56 12.62 14.29 -1.24
CA LEU A 56 12.83 15.73 -1.38
C LEU A 56 13.99 15.95 -2.34
N HIS A 57 13.79 16.78 -3.37
CA HIS A 57 14.82 17.15 -4.34
C HIS A 57 15.40 18.53 -4.02
N ASP A 58 16.73 18.63 -3.96
CA ASP A 58 17.44 19.90 -3.87
C ASP A 58 17.15 20.74 -5.13
N GLN A 59 16.85 22.02 -4.95
CA GLN A 59 16.50 22.92 -6.05
C GLN A 59 17.73 23.58 -6.70
N HIS A 60 18.89 23.50 -6.05
CA HIS A 60 20.13 24.11 -6.48
C HIS A 60 21.17 23.10 -6.93
N VAL A 61 21.06 21.84 -6.47
CA VAL A 61 21.98 20.75 -6.81
C VAL A 61 21.23 19.64 -7.52
N ASP A 62 21.53 19.44 -8.80
CA ASP A 62 20.89 18.38 -9.60
C ASP A 62 21.09 17.00 -8.97
N LYS A 63 20.07 16.15 -9.09
CA LYS A 63 19.99 14.76 -8.57
C LYS A 63 20.24 14.58 -7.07
N ARG A 64 20.46 15.65 -6.31
CA ARG A 64 20.58 15.55 -4.86
C ARG A 64 19.21 15.38 -4.24
N THR A 65 19.03 14.27 -3.54
CA THR A 65 17.78 13.92 -2.87
C THR A 65 17.98 13.68 -1.38
N CYS A 66 16.89 13.81 -0.63
CA CYS A 66 16.81 13.41 0.77
C CYS A 66 15.50 12.64 0.97
N ILE A 67 15.57 11.52 1.70
CA ILE A 67 14.41 10.72 2.09
C ILE A 67 14.27 10.87 3.61
N PRO A 68 13.47 11.84 4.12
CA PRO A 68 13.41 12.13 5.55
C PRO A 68 13.00 10.92 6.41
N MET A 69 12.22 10.01 5.83
CA MET A 69 11.77 8.79 6.49
C MET A 69 12.91 7.79 6.77
N ASN A 70 14.11 7.98 6.22
CA ASN A 70 15.31 7.20 6.59
C ASN A 70 16.07 7.76 7.81
N TYR A 71 15.55 8.81 8.45
CA TYR A 71 16.21 9.51 9.57
C TYR A 71 15.26 9.75 10.76
N ILE A 72 14.27 8.86 10.98
CA ILE A 72 13.31 8.95 12.08
C ILE A 72 13.86 8.38 13.40
N ASP A 73 14.69 7.34 13.35
CA ASP A 73 15.30 6.71 14.53
C ASP A 73 16.65 6.06 14.16
N SER A 74 17.62 5.98 15.07
CA SER A 74 18.93 5.37 14.77
C SER A 74 18.87 3.86 14.57
N ASN A 75 17.84 3.20 15.11
CA ASN A 75 17.65 1.75 15.02
C ASN A 75 16.50 1.35 14.09
N GLN A 76 15.99 2.29 13.27
CA GLN A 76 14.91 1.99 12.34
C GLN A 76 15.33 0.98 11.27
N ALA A 77 14.35 0.26 10.74
CA ALA A 77 14.55 -0.50 9.50
C ALA A 77 14.68 0.41 8.27
N PRO A 78 15.21 -0.11 7.15
CA PRO A 78 15.29 0.63 5.90
C PRO A 78 13.91 1.03 5.39
N TYR A 79 13.80 2.23 4.80
CA TYR A 79 12.67 2.62 3.95
C TYR A 79 13.11 2.67 2.49
N THR A 80 12.44 1.92 1.64
CA THR A 80 12.71 1.87 0.20
C THR A 80 11.51 2.42 -0.55
N VAL A 81 11.65 3.60 -1.14
CA VAL A 81 10.67 4.16 -2.08
C VAL A 81 11.31 4.27 -3.45
N CYS A 82 10.63 3.79 -4.49
CA CYS A 82 11.19 3.75 -5.83
C CYS A 82 10.13 4.12 -6.85
N ASN A 83 10.38 5.18 -7.63
CA ASN A 83 9.68 5.37 -8.89
C ASN A 83 10.00 4.21 -9.83
N SER A 84 8.98 3.48 -10.26
CA SER A 84 9.12 2.38 -11.19
C SER A 84 9.25 2.86 -12.64
N SER A 85 9.62 1.95 -13.54
CA SER A 85 9.37 2.15 -14.97
C SER A 85 7.86 2.21 -15.26
N LEU A 86 7.50 2.66 -16.45
CA LEU A 86 6.11 2.70 -16.93
C LEU A 86 5.64 1.28 -17.32
N SER A 87 5.53 0.39 -16.34
CA SER A 87 5.11 -1.00 -16.51
C SER A 87 4.42 -1.51 -15.26
N GLU A 88 3.16 -1.92 -15.35
CA GLU A 88 2.45 -2.52 -14.21
C GLU A 88 2.73 -4.02 -14.14
N TYR A 89 2.65 -4.74 -15.26
CA TYR A 89 2.83 -6.20 -15.29
C TYR A 89 4.17 -6.64 -14.69
N GLY A 90 5.27 -6.02 -15.17
CA GLY A 90 6.62 -6.38 -14.72
C GLY A 90 6.87 -5.96 -13.28
N VAL A 91 6.42 -4.75 -12.90
CA VAL A 91 6.67 -4.20 -11.57
C VAL A 91 5.82 -4.91 -10.52
N LEU A 92 4.52 -5.11 -10.75
CA LEU A 92 3.67 -5.84 -9.79
C LEU A 92 4.16 -7.29 -9.61
N GLY A 93 4.60 -7.95 -10.69
CA GLY A 93 5.22 -9.27 -10.60
C GLY A 93 6.52 -9.28 -9.79
N PHE A 94 7.34 -8.24 -9.93
CA PHE A 94 8.55 -8.08 -9.11
C PHE A 94 8.22 -7.87 -7.63
N GLU A 95 7.29 -6.96 -7.32
CA GLU A 95 6.90 -6.67 -5.94
C GLU A 95 6.25 -7.88 -5.25
N LEU A 96 5.46 -8.67 -6.00
CA LEU A 96 4.93 -9.94 -5.51
C LEU A 96 6.06 -10.88 -5.08
N GLY A 97 7.10 -11.01 -5.91
CA GLY A 97 8.28 -11.81 -5.60
C GLY A 97 9.02 -11.29 -4.37
N PHE A 98 9.17 -9.98 -4.24
CA PHE A 98 9.80 -9.35 -3.08
C PHE A 98 9.03 -9.65 -1.79
N ALA A 99 7.69 -9.47 -1.80
CA ALA A 99 6.81 -9.74 -0.66
C ALA A 99 6.83 -11.22 -0.24
N MET A 100 7.04 -12.13 -1.19
CA MET A 100 7.18 -13.56 -0.91
C MET A 100 8.53 -13.89 -0.24
N ALA A 101 9.61 -13.26 -0.70
CA ALA A 101 10.95 -13.49 -0.16
C ALA A 101 11.16 -12.80 1.19
N SER A 102 10.51 -11.65 1.42
CA SER A 102 10.62 -10.85 2.65
C SER A 102 9.25 -10.72 3.33
N PRO A 103 8.70 -11.81 3.91
CA PRO A 103 7.36 -11.79 4.49
C PRO A 103 7.25 -10.84 5.69
N ASN A 104 8.35 -10.45 6.33
CA ASN A 104 8.33 -9.50 7.45
C ASN A 104 8.41 -8.03 7.00
N ALA A 105 8.51 -7.75 5.70
CA ALA A 105 8.47 -6.40 5.16
C ALA A 105 7.04 -6.00 4.75
N LEU A 106 6.70 -4.72 4.90
CA LEU A 106 5.52 -4.14 4.28
C LEU A 106 5.87 -3.76 2.83
N VAL A 107 5.31 -4.48 1.86
CA VAL A 107 5.55 -4.26 0.44
C VAL A 107 4.29 -3.69 -0.20
N LEU A 108 4.39 -2.48 -0.74
CA LEU A 108 3.31 -1.77 -1.39
C LEU A 108 3.63 -1.56 -2.86
N TRP A 109 2.65 -1.85 -3.70
CA TRP A 109 2.62 -1.44 -5.10
C TRP A 109 1.47 -0.45 -5.31
N GLU A 110 1.76 0.73 -5.88
CA GLU A 110 0.77 1.76 -6.19
C GLU A 110 0.62 1.93 -7.70
N ALA A 111 -0.62 1.78 -8.19
CA ALA A 111 -0.98 2.16 -9.54
C ALA A 111 -1.12 3.69 -9.62
N GLN A 112 -0.74 4.30 -10.76
CA GLN A 112 -0.86 5.76 -10.91
C GLN A 112 -2.33 6.22 -10.75
N PHE A 113 -3.24 5.50 -11.40
CA PHE A 113 -4.67 5.45 -11.13
C PHE A 113 -5.09 3.99 -11.02
N GLY A 114 -6.13 3.71 -10.22
CA GLY A 114 -6.60 2.34 -10.02
C GLY A 114 -7.00 1.65 -11.31
N ASP A 115 -7.50 2.39 -12.31
CA ASP A 115 -7.93 1.88 -13.61
C ASP A 115 -6.84 1.06 -14.34
N PHE A 116 -5.56 1.37 -14.12
CA PHE A 116 -4.42 0.76 -14.81
C PHE A 116 -3.96 -0.59 -14.25
N HIS A 117 -4.52 -1.08 -13.13
CA HIS A 117 -4.16 -2.41 -12.60
C HIS A 117 -4.42 -3.54 -13.61
N ASN A 118 -5.34 -3.34 -14.56
CA ASN A 118 -5.75 -4.31 -15.55
C ASN A 118 -4.62 -4.72 -16.52
N THR A 119 -3.58 -3.91 -16.71
CA THR A 119 -2.42 -4.28 -17.53
C THR A 119 -1.56 -5.34 -16.82
N ALA A 120 -1.71 -5.50 -15.50
CA ALA A 120 -1.09 -6.54 -14.69
C ALA A 120 -2.07 -7.67 -14.29
N GLN A 121 -3.21 -7.80 -14.98
CA GLN A 121 -4.28 -8.75 -14.61
C GLN A 121 -3.78 -10.20 -14.46
N CYS A 122 -2.85 -10.65 -15.31
CA CYS A 122 -2.28 -12.00 -15.18
C CYS A 122 -1.58 -12.23 -13.83
N ILE A 123 -0.91 -11.20 -13.29
CA ILE A 123 -0.27 -11.29 -11.97
C ILE A 123 -1.33 -11.41 -10.88
N ILE A 124 -2.41 -10.62 -10.99
CA ILE A 124 -3.53 -10.64 -10.04
C ILE A 124 -4.25 -12.00 -10.08
N ASP A 125 -4.63 -12.46 -11.28
CA ASP A 125 -5.43 -13.67 -11.51
C ASP A 125 -4.68 -14.95 -11.21
N GLN A 126 -3.40 -15.03 -11.60
CA GLN A 126 -2.68 -16.30 -11.57
C GLN A 126 -1.82 -16.46 -10.32
N PHE A 127 -1.52 -15.36 -9.61
CA PHE A 127 -0.62 -15.37 -8.47
C PHE A 127 -1.18 -14.70 -7.22
N ILE A 128 -1.65 -13.44 -7.27
CA ILE A 128 -2.11 -12.73 -6.06
C ILE A 128 -3.37 -13.41 -5.49
N SER A 129 -4.41 -13.56 -6.30
CA SER A 129 -5.69 -14.15 -5.87
C SER A 129 -5.53 -15.63 -5.46
N PRO A 130 -5.00 -16.53 -6.30
CA PRO A 130 -5.04 -17.96 -6.00
C PRO A 130 -3.72 -18.51 -5.43
N GLY A 131 -2.69 -17.68 -5.22
CA GLY A 131 -1.34 -18.15 -4.89
C GLY A 131 -1.27 -19.01 -3.63
N GLN A 132 -2.04 -18.62 -2.60
CA GLN A 132 -2.16 -19.43 -1.39
C GLN A 132 -2.86 -20.76 -1.66
N ALA A 133 -3.97 -20.77 -2.40
CA ALA A 133 -4.72 -21.98 -2.69
C ALA A 133 -3.95 -22.96 -3.58
N LYS A 134 -3.23 -22.46 -4.60
CA LYS A 134 -2.48 -23.28 -5.55
C LYS A 134 -1.17 -23.84 -4.98
N TRP A 135 -0.47 -23.05 -4.15
CA TRP A 135 0.92 -23.34 -3.79
C TRP A 135 1.23 -23.19 -2.30
N VAL A 136 0.21 -22.98 -1.45
CA VAL A 136 0.36 -22.76 -0.01
C VAL A 136 1.34 -21.60 0.29
N ARG A 137 1.31 -20.57 -0.57
CA ARG A 137 2.15 -19.38 -0.43
C ARG A 137 1.35 -18.21 0.13
N GLN A 138 1.66 -17.83 1.36
CA GLN A 138 1.25 -16.55 1.92
C GLN A 138 2.05 -15.42 1.24
N ASN A 139 1.38 -14.30 1.00
CA ASN A 139 2.02 -13.11 0.45
C ASN A 139 1.35 -11.88 1.06
N GLY A 140 2.14 -10.88 1.43
CA GLY A 140 1.66 -9.71 2.16
C GLY A 140 1.63 -8.43 1.33
N ILE A 141 1.68 -8.53 0.00
CA ILE A 141 1.67 -7.38 -0.90
C ILE A 141 0.41 -6.53 -0.71
N VAL A 142 0.56 -5.21 -0.66
CA VAL A 142 -0.55 -4.25 -0.64
C VAL A 142 -0.67 -3.59 -2.00
N LEU A 143 -1.87 -3.63 -2.59
CA LEU A 143 -2.19 -2.93 -3.83
C LEU A 143 -2.90 -1.61 -3.49
N LEU A 144 -2.25 -0.48 -3.78
CA LEU A 144 -2.83 0.86 -3.65
C LEU A 144 -3.42 1.27 -4.99
N LEU A 145 -4.74 1.30 -5.07
CA LEU A 145 -5.49 1.57 -6.30
C LEU A 145 -6.35 2.84 -6.13
N PRO A 146 -5.88 4.02 -6.56
CA PRO A 146 -6.67 5.24 -6.50
C PRO A 146 -8.04 5.08 -7.20
N HIS A 147 -9.12 5.45 -6.53
CA HIS A 147 -10.49 5.24 -6.98
C HIS A 147 -11.39 6.42 -6.59
N GLY A 148 -12.21 6.91 -7.51
CA GLY A 148 -13.19 7.97 -7.24
C GLY A 148 -13.91 8.47 -8.49
N MET A 149 -15.22 8.66 -8.42
CA MET A 149 -16.04 9.17 -9.53
C MET A 149 -16.06 10.71 -9.56
N GLU A 150 -14.94 11.31 -9.94
CA GLU A 150 -14.72 12.77 -9.86
C GLU A 150 -14.85 13.50 -11.22
N GLY A 151 -15.39 12.84 -12.24
CA GLY A 151 -15.60 13.43 -13.57
C GLY A 151 -14.36 13.45 -14.47
N MET A 152 -13.32 12.70 -14.12
CA MET A 152 -12.04 12.62 -14.85
C MET A 152 -12.08 11.66 -16.05
N GLY A 153 -13.23 11.05 -16.34
CA GLY A 153 -13.42 10.15 -17.47
C GLY A 153 -13.18 8.66 -17.15
N PRO A 154 -13.37 7.77 -18.14
CA PRO A 154 -13.49 6.32 -17.93
C PRO A 154 -12.19 5.60 -17.51
N GLU A 155 -11.03 6.26 -17.62
CA GLU A 155 -9.71 5.70 -17.31
C GLU A 155 -9.07 6.33 -16.06
N HIS A 156 -9.80 7.15 -15.34
CA HIS A 156 -9.34 7.87 -14.15
C HIS A 156 -10.43 7.90 -13.07
N SER A 157 -11.23 6.84 -12.98
CA SER A 157 -12.39 6.83 -12.09
C SER A 157 -12.51 5.53 -11.29
N SER A 158 -12.23 4.38 -11.89
CA SER A 158 -12.57 3.08 -11.32
C SER A 158 -11.36 2.15 -11.19
N ALA A 159 -11.03 1.83 -9.94
CA ALA A 159 -10.16 0.69 -9.62
C ALA A 159 -10.85 -0.67 -9.87
N ARG A 160 -12.08 -0.69 -10.39
CA ARG A 160 -12.89 -1.89 -10.64
C ARG A 160 -13.04 -2.79 -9.39
N PRO A 161 -13.44 -2.25 -8.23
CA PRO A 161 -13.55 -3.03 -7.01
C PRO A 161 -14.47 -4.26 -7.17
N GLU A 162 -15.47 -4.20 -8.06
CA GLU A 162 -16.33 -5.31 -8.40
C GLU A 162 -15.58 -6.54 -8.91
N ARG A 163 -14.46 -6.36 -9.62
CA ARG A 163 -13.62 -7.47 -10.10
C ARG A 163 -12.85 -8.12 -8.97
N PHE A 164 -12.28 -7.32 -8.07
CA PHE A 164 -11.61 -7.84 -6.88
C PHE A 164 -12.60 -8.59 -5.97
N LEU A 165 -13.82 -8.07 -5.82
CA LEU A 165 -14.88 -8.76 -5.06
C LEU A 165 -15.34 -10.06 -5.74
N GLN A 166 -15.50 -10.08 -7.06
CA GLN A 166 -15.85 -11.29 -7.81
C GLN A 166 -14.78 -12.38 -7.69
N MET A 167 -13.53 -11.99 -7.51
CA MET A 167 -12.37 -12.88 -7.35
C MET A 167 -12.07 -13.24 -5.89
N CYS A 168 -12.87 -12.75 -4.93
CA CYS A 168 -12.86 -13.27 -3.56
C CYS A 168 -13.42 -14.70 -3.53
N ASN A 169 -12.93 -15.54 -2.62
CA ASN A 169 -13.51 -16.86 -2.37
C ASN A 169 -14.44 -16.90 -1.14
N ASP A 170 -14.75 -15.74 -0.57
CA ASP A 170 -15.76 -15.56 0.48
C ASP A 170 -17.15 -16.01 -0.01
N ASP A 171 -17.94 -16.58 0.89
CA ASP A 171 -19.34 -16.90 0.61
C ASP A 171 -20.18 -15.61 0.61
N PRO A 172 -20.79 -15.21 -0.53
CA PRO A 172 -21.52 -13.96 -0.64
C PRO A 172 -22.81 -13.92 0.21
N ASP A 173 -23.32 -15.08 0.63
CA ASP A 173 -24.57 -15.21 1.40
C ASP A 173 -24.31 -15.34 2.92
N VAL A 174 -23.05 -15.36 3.35
CA VAL A 174 -22.67 -15.60 4.75
C VAL A 174 -21.85 -14.43 5.30
N PHE A 175 -22.40 -13.77 6.32
CA PHE A 175 -21.64 -12.79 7.08
C PHE A 175 -20.56 -13.47 7.94
N PRO A 176 -19.31 -12.93 7.98
CA PRO A 176 -18.27 -13.45 8.84
C PRO A 176 -18.67 -13.36 10.32
N LYS A 177 -18.50 -14.46 11.05
CA LYS A 177 -18.72 -14.47 12.50
C LYS A 177 -17.51 -13.89 13.21
N ILE A 178 -17.70 -12.81 13.96
CA ILE A 178 -16.64 -12.21 14.77
C ILE A 178 -16.48 -13.05 16.04
N THR A 179 -15.47 -13.91 16.02
CA THR A 179 -15.04 -14.74 17.15
C THR A 179 -13.66 -14.29 17.64
N GLU A 180 -13.19 -14.83 18.77
CA GLU A 180 -11.86 -14.47 19.32
C GLU A 180 -10.72 -14.78 18.34
N ASP A 181 -10.88 -15.82 17.52
CA ASP A 181 -9.94 -16.24 16.49
C ASP A 181 -10.17 -15.59 15.11
N PHE A 182 -11.09 -14.61 15.00
CA PHE A 182 -11.49 -13.98 13.74
C PHE A 182 -10.30 -13.50 12.89
N ALA A 183 -9.27 -12.93 13.52
CA ALA A 183 -8.07 -12.49 12.81
C ALA A 183 -7.37 -13.65 12.11
N VAL A 184 -7.11 -14.75 12.82
CA VAL A 184 -6.40 -15.93 12.27
C VAL A 184 -7.25 -16.67 11.25
N ARG A 185 -8.58 -16.68 11.42
CA ARG A 185 -9.50 -17.32 10.49
C ARG A 185 -9.46 -16.74 9.08
N GLN A 186 -9.18 -15.45 8.93
CA GLN A 186 -8.96 -14.81 7.61
C GLN A 186 -7.83 -15.46 6.80
N LEU A 187 -6.91 -16.20 7.45
CA LEU A 187 -5.94 -17.00 6.71
C LEU A 187 -6.61 -18.06 5.83
N TYR A 188 -7.74 -18.62 6.25
CA TYR A 188 -8.43 -19.71 5.56
C TYR A 188 -9.74 -19.28 4.91
N ASP A 189 -10.43 -18.32 5.52
CA ASP A 189 -11.79 -17.93 5.11
C ASP A 189 -11.78 -17.06 3.84
N CYS A 190 -10.70 -16.31 3.57
CA CYS A 190 -10.55 -15.49 2.36
C CYS A 190 -9.17 -15.62 1.70
N ASN A 191 -9.10 -15.32 0.40
CA ASN A 191 -7.88 -15.36 -0.39
C ASN A 191 -7.11 -14.03 -0.36
N TRP A 192 -7.80 -12.91 -0.15
CA TRP A 192 -7.24 -11.56 0.05
C TRP A 192 -8.20 -10.66 0.83
N ILE A 193 -7.79 -9.45 1.17
CA ILE A 193 -8.58 -8.49 1.93
C ILE A 193 -8.78 -7.20 1.14
N VAL A 194 -10.00 -6.99 0.64
CA VAL A 194 -10.39 -5.77 -0.06
C VAL A 194 -10.87 -4.71 0.95
N VAL A 195 -10.29 -3.51 0.90
CA VAL A 195 -10.69 -2.39 1.76
C VAL A 195 -11.00 -1.13 0.95
N ASN A 196 -11.99 -0.35 1.41
CA ASN A 196 -12.25 1.01 0.92
C ASN A 196 -12.28 1.96 2.12
N CYS A 197 -11.15 2.60 2.41
CA CYS A 197 -11.01 3.47 3.57
C CYS A 197 -11.66 4.84 3.29
N SER A 198 -12.28 5.45 4.31
CA SER A 198 -12.85 6.80 4.24
C SER A 198 -12.20 7.79 5.19
N THR A 199 -11.28 7.34 6.03
CA THR A 199 -10.54 8.20 6.97
C THR A 199 -9.03 7.88 6.95
N PRO A 200 -8.16 8.87 7.23
CA PRO A 200 -6.73 8.64 7.39
C PRO A 200 -6.39 7.63 8.49
N ALA A 201 -7.20 7.57 9.55
CA ALA A 201 -7.02 6.62 10.65
C ALA A 201 -7.28 5.18 10.20
N ASN A 202 -8.32 4.93 9.40
CA ASN A 202 -8.54 3.59 8.83
C ASN A 202 -7.38 3.17 7.93
N TYR A 203 -6.88 4.07 7.09
CA TYR A 203 -5.74 3.79 6.23
C TYR A 203 -4.47 3.48 7.06
N PHE A 204 -4.19 4.29 8.08
CA PHE A 204 -3.09 4.04 9.03
C PHE A 204 -3.16 2.64 9.66
N HIS A 205 -4.33 2.26 10.17
CA HIS A 205 -4.50 0.97 10.85
C HIS A 205 -4.47 -0.21 9.88
N VAL A 206 -5.03 -0.09 8.68
CA VAL A 206 -5.00 -1.15 7.67
C VAL A 206 -3.57 -1.45 7.23
N LEU A 207 -2.75 -0.41 6.98
CA LEU A 207 -1.35 -0.59 6.63
C LEU A 207 -0.55 -1.31 7.72
N ARG A 208 -0.74 -0.93 8.99
CA ARG A 208 -0.07 -1.60 10.11
C ARG A 208 -0.58 -3.02 10.33
N ARG A 209 -1.89 -3.24 10.19
CA ARG A 209 -2.52 -4.56 10.32
C ARG A 209 -1.84 -5.61 9.43
N GLN A 210 -1.41 -5.21 8.23
CA GLN A 210 -0.74 -6.08 7.28
C GLN A 210 0.48 -6.82 7.84
N ILE A 211 1.20 -6.19 8.77
CA ILE A 211 2.37 -6.77 9.42
C ILE A 211 2.06 -7.35 10.79
N LEU A 212 1.16 -6.69 11.54
CA LEU A 212 0.80 -7.11 12.90
C LEU A 212 -0.04 -8.39 12.95
N LEU A 213 -0.69 -8.77 11.85
CA LEU A 213 -1.32 -10.08 11.73
C LEU A 213 -0.26 -11.20 11.77
N PRO A 214 -0.56 -12.36 12.37
CA PRO A 214 0.37 -13.48 12.48
C PRO A 214 0.56 -14.27 11.17
N PHE A 215 0.04 -13.75 10.06
CA PHE A 215 0.12 -14.32 8.71
C PHE A 215 0.25 -13.21 7.67
N ARG A 216 0.45 -13.60 6.40
CA ARG A 216 0.45 -12.66 5.26
C ARG A 216 -0.66 -12.98 4.28
N LYS A 217 -1.36 -11.93 3.85
CA LYS A 217 -2.53 -11.98 2.98
C LYS A 217 -2.57 -10.73 2.11
N PRO A 218 -2.78 -10.80 0.79
CA PRO A 218 -2.90 -9.61 -0.04
C PRO A 218 -4.07 -8.71 0.38
#